data_AF-A0A328FF02-F1
#
_entry.id   AF-A0A328FF02-F1
#
_cell.length_a   1.000
_cell.length_b   1.000
_cell.length_c   1.000
_cell.angle_alpha   90.00
_cell.angle_beta   90.00
_cell.angle_gamma   90.00
#
_symmetry.space_group_name_H-M   'P 1'
#
loop_
_entity.id
_entity.type
_entity.pdbx_description
1 polymer ?
#
loop_
_entity_poly.entity_id
_entity_poly.type
_entity_poly.pdbx_seq_one_letter_code
_entity_poly.pdbx_strand_id
1 'polypeptide(L)'
;MKKLLALSACLIALSLWGCSRGGPGGVLDSSAGNAANQKVVTFQVTGKGLEPENALTKGEAILMAERAAVADGYRQLVETVRGVYVDAYMKAGRGSVNQDEVQVHTQSWLRGTEVMDITQGEYGITLARLRLRINFSKKGMVWWPVGIAGNG
;
A
#
# COMPACT_ATOMS: atom_id res chain seq x y z
N MET A 1 62.19 -53.14 5.05
CA MET A 1 63.43 -52.39 5.37
C MET A 1 63.07 -51.12 6.14
N LYS A 2 63.51 -51.06 7.41
CA LYS A 2 63.96 -49.88 8.19
C LYS A 2 62.92 -48.79 8.56
N LYS A 3 62.33 -48.88 9.78
CA LYS A 3 62.55 -48.10 11.05
C LYS A 3 61.73 -46.79 11.11
N LEU A 4 60.63 -46.70 11.89
CA LEU A 4 60.53 -46.30 13.32
C LEU A 4 61.14 -44.93 13.68
N LEU A 5 60.30 -43.95 14.08
CA LEU A 5 60.39 -43.28 15.39
C LEU A 5 59.27 -42.22 15.60
N ALA A 6 58.66 -42.28 16.76
CA ALA A 6 57.67 -41.37 17.33
C ALA A 6 58.35 -40.26 18.15
N LEU A 7 57.70 -39.09 18.26
CA LEU A 7 57.85 -38.04 19.29
C LEU A 7 56.74 -37.01 18.98
N SER A 8 56.06 -36.31 19.87
CA SER A 8 55.84 -36.35 21.32
C SER A 8 55.04 -35.07 21.61
N ALA A 9 54.18 -35.12 22.62
CA ALA A 9 53.60 -33.98 23.34
C ALA A 9 52.54 -33.10 22.62
N CYS A 10 51.26 -33.46 22.76
CA CYS A 10 50.19 -32.47 22.88
C CYS A 10 49.52 -32.68 24.24
N LEU A 11 50.13 -32.05 25.25
CA LEU A 11 49.74 -32.12 26.65
C LEU A 11 48.80 -30.94 26.94
N ILE A 12 47.52 -31.29 27.12
CA ILE A 12 46.52 -30.70 28.01
C ILE A 12 46.77 -29.24 28.44
N ALA A 13 45.97 -28.32 27.89
CA ALA A 13 45.59 -27.08 28.56
C ALA A 13 44.07 -26.89 28.42
N LEU A 14 43.36 -27.45 29.39
CA LEU A 14 41.96 -27.20 29.69
C LEU A 14 41.86 -25.78 30.27
N SER A 15 41.18 -24.86 29.59
CA SER A 15 40.66 -23.64 30.23
C SER A 15 39.18 -23.52 29.95
N LEU A 16 38.44 -23.34 31.04
CA LEU A 16 37.00 -23.43 31.16
C LEU A 16 36.30 -22.29 30.42
N TRP A 17 35.24 -22.60 29.68
CA TRP A 17 33.99 -21.83 29.75
C TRP A 17 32.77 -22.61 29.23
N GLY A 18 31.78 -22.74 30.12
CA GLY A 18 30.36 -22.72 29.77
C GLY A 18 29.71 -24.01 29.26
N CYS A 19 29.30 -24.89 30.18
CA CYS A 19 28.17 -25.78 29.92
C CYS A 19 26.89 -24.93 29.85
N SER A 20 26.32 -24.73 28.66
CA SER A 20 24.88 -24.50 28.52
C SER A 20 24.25 -25.76 27.95
N ARG A 21 23.31 -26.32 28.72
CA ARG A 21 22.53 -27.52 28.40
C ARG A 21 21.68 -27.24 27.15
N GLY A 22 22.12 -27.69 25.99
CA GLY A 22 21.28 -27.82 24.80
C GLY A 22 20.56 -29.17 24.83
N GLY A 23 19.29 -29.17 25.24
CA GLY A 23 18.41 -30.33 25.04
C GLY A 23 18.13 -30.57 23.55
N PRO A 24 17.75 -31.79 23.13
CA PRO A 24 17.38 -32.10 21.77
C PRO A 24 16.00 -31.51 21.49
N GLY A 25 15.98 -30.29 20.96
CA GLY A 25 14.75 -29.55 20.67
C GLY A 25 15.00 -28.16 20.14
N GLY A 26 16.12 -27.96 19.44
CA GLY A 26 16.33 -26.75 18.65
C GLY A 26 15.55 -26.88 17.36
N VAL A 27 14.31 -26.38 17.33
CA VAL A 27 13.71 -25.99 16.07
C VAL A 27 14.65 -24.97 15.45
N LEU A 28 15.27 -25.34 14.34
CA LEU A 28 15.96 -24.40 13.48
C LEU A 28 14.88 -23.45 12.99
N ASP A 29 14.71 -22.30 13.65
CA ASP A 29 14.01 -21.19 13.07
C ASP A 29 14.87 -20.65 11.91
N SER A 30 14.82 -21.38 10.80
CA SER A 30 15.37 -20.97 9.51
C SER A 30 14.41 -20.00 8.80
N SER A 31 13.77 -19.09 9.54
CA SER A 31 13.15 -17.89 8.96
C SER A 31 13.98 -16.62 9.17
N ALA A 32 15.03 -16.66 10.00
CA ALA A 32 16.04 -15.60 10.11
C ALA A 32 16.96 -15.60 8.87
N GLY A 33 16.44 -15.15 7.72
CA GLY A 33 17.23 -15.05 6.49
C GLY A 33 16.45 -14.88 5.19
N ASN A 34 15.12 -14.78 5.24
CA ASN A 34 14.36 -14.26 4.12
C ASN A 34 13.32 -13.27 4.64
N ALA A 35 13.81 -12.10 5.07
CA ALA A 35 13.08 -10.87 4.87
C ALA A 35 12.93 -10.69 3.36
N ALA A 36 12.08 -11.54 2.75
CA ALA A 36 11.61 -11.40 1.40
C ALA A 36 11.21 -9.94 1.29
N ASN A 37 11.88 -9.23 0.38
CA ASN A 37 11.73 -7.83 0.10
C ASN A 37 10.29 -7.57 -0.39
N GLN A 38 9.32 -7.73 0.49
CA GLN A 38 7.91 -7.54 0.21
C GLN A 38 7.69 -6.04 0.38
N LYS A 39 8.09 -5.29 -0.64
CA LYS A 39 7.78 -3.88 -0.77
C LYS A 39 6.26 -3.77 -0.98
N VAL A 40 5.51 -3.86 0.12
CA VAL A 40 4.06 -3.63 0.14
C VAL A 40 3.84 -2.17 0.49
N VAL A 41 3.27 -1.39 -0.44
CA VAL A 41 2.83 -0.02 -0.14
C VAL A 41 1.34 -0.05 0.14
N THR A 42 0.93 0.65 1.19
CA THR A 42 -0.47 0.77 1.56
C THR A 42 -0.93 2.19 1.32
N PHE A 43 -1.98 2.35 0.51
CA PHE A 43 -2.69 3.60 0.31
C PHE A 43 -3.95 3.59 1.15
N GLN A 44 -4.28 4.72 1.76
CA GLN A 44 -5.50 4.88 2.56
C GLN A 44 -6.15 6.20 2.19
N VAL A 45 -7.48 6.17 2.06
CA VAL A 45 -8.28 7.37 1.77
C VAL A 45 -9.55 7.35 2.59
N THR A 46 -10.20 8.51 2.69
CA THR A 46 -11.51 8.65 3.32
C THR A 46 -12.46 9.30 2.32
N GLY A 47 -13.35 8.50 1.75
CA GLY A 47 -14.41 8.97 0.87
C GLY A 47 -15.57 9.56 1.66
N LYS A 48 -16.31 10.48 1.04
CA LYS A 48 -17.44 11.18 1.65
C LYS A 48 -18.69 11.03 0.81
N GLY A 49 -19.82 10.84 1.47
CA GLY A 49 -21.14 10.81 0.85
C GLY A 49 -22.12 11.62 1.69
N LEU A 50 -23.12 12.19 1.03
CA LEU A 50 -24.16 12.97 1.69
C LEU A 50 -25.51 12.35 1.38
N GLU A 51 -26.35 12.25 2.42
CA GLU A 51 -27.75 11.86 2.29
C GLU A 51 -28.48 12.89 1.41
N PRO A 52 -29.12 12.46 0.32
CA PRO A 52 -29.81 13.40 -0.55
C PRO A 52 -31.18 13.77 0.03
N GLU A 53 -31.56 15.04 -0.12
CA GLU A 53 -32.82 15.57 0.42
C GLU A 53 -34.07 15.01 -0.26
N ASN A 54 -33.92 14.44 -1.45
CA ASN A 54 -35.01 13.91 -2.29
C ASN A 54 -35.27 12.40 -2.11
N ALA A 55 -34.71 11.76 -1.08
CA ALA A 55 -34.96 10.35 -0.80
C ALA A 55 -36.39 10.12 -0.30
N LEU A 56 -37.03 9.00 -0.70
CA LEU A 56 -38.39 8.66 -0.26
C LEU A 56 -38.41 8.18 1.19
N THR A 57 -37.34 7.51 1.62
CA THR A 57 -37.20 7.01 2.99
C THR A 57 -35.83 7.34 3.55
N LYS A 58 -35.73 7.46 4.88
CA LYS A 58 -34.44 7.69 5.56
C LYS A 58 -33.44 6.55 5.30
N GLY A 59 -33.92 5.30 5.26
CA GLY A 59 -33.07 4.16 4.94
C GLY A 59 -32.49 4.23 3.53
N GLU A 60 -33.28 4.69 2.56
CA GLU A 60 -32.80 4.92 1.19
C GLU A 60 -31.75 6.03 1.13
N ALA A 61 -31.96 7.14 1.84
CA ALA A 61 -31.01 8.24 1.93
C ALA A 61 -29.64 7.76 2.44
N ILE A 62 -29.65 6.99 3.52
CA ILE A 62 -28.46 6.39 4.12
C ILE A 62 -27.73 5.50 3.10
N LEU A 63 -28.45 4.59 2.44
CA LEU A 63 -27.84 3.69 1.46
C LEU A 63 -27.24 4.45 0.27
N MET A 64 -27.85 5.56 -0.14
CA MET A 64 -27.29 6.44 -1.17
C MET A 64 -26.02 7.14 -0.69
N ALA A 65 -26.01 7.65 0.54
CA ALA A 65 -24.84 8.29 1.13
C ALA A 65 -23.66 7.32 1.27
N GLU A 66 -23.91 6.08 1.73
CA GLU A 66 -22.90 5.04 1.81
C GLU A 66 -22.28 4.72 0.44
N ARG A 67 -23.11 4.57 -0.59
CA ARG A 67 -22.64 4.33 -1.97
C ARG A 67 -21.82 5.49 -2.51
N ALA A 68 -22.27 6.72 -2.25
CA ALA A 68 -21.53 7.92 -2.64
C ALA A 68 -20.17 7.98 -1.94
N ALA A 69 -20.11 7.69 -0.64
CA ALA A 69 -18.87 7.68 0.13
C ALA A 69 -17.87 6.63 -0.38
N VAL A 70 -18.34 5.43 -0.70
CA VAL A 70 -17.50 4.38 -1.28
C VAL A 70 -16.99 4.78 -2.67
N ALA A 71 -17.87 5.30 -3.54
CA ALA A 71 -17.49 5.75 -4.88
C ALA A 71 -16.45 6.90 -4.82
N ASP A 72 -16.63 7.85 -3.92
CA ASP A 72 -15.70 8.94 -3.68
C ASP A 72 -14.34 8.42 -3.19
N GLY A 73 -14.34 7.43 -2.29
CA GLY A 73 -13.11 6.77 -1.84
C GLY A 73 -12.37 6.09 -2.99
N TYR A 74 -13.07 5.38 -3.88
CA TYR A 74 -12.43 4.77 -5.06
C TYR A 74 -11.83 5.83 -5.99
N ARG A 75 -12.53 6.94 -6.23
CA ARG A 75 -12.03 8.07 -7.02
C ARG A 75 -10.73 8.63 -6.42
N GLN A 76 -10.73 8.94 -5.12
CA GLN A 76 -9.53 9.44 -4.42
C GLN A 76 -8.35 8.45 -4.50
N LEU A 77 -8.61 7.14 -4.37
CA LEU A 77 -7.56 6.12 -4.54
C LEU A 77 -7.00 6.10 -5.96
N VAL A 78 -7.87 6.15 -6.96
CA VAL A 78 -7.45 6.18 -8.37
C VAL A 78 -6.57 7.39 -8.64
N GLU A 79 -6.98 8.57 -8.20
CA GLU A 79 -6.20 9.81 -8.33
C GLU A 79 -4.86 9.73 -7.59
N THR A 80 -4.84 9.17 -6.38
CA THR A 80 -3.61 9.03 -5.58
C THR A 80 -2.63 8.05 -6.22
N VAL A 81 -3.13 6.96 -6.81
CA VAL A 81 -2.29 5.87 -7.34
C VAL A 81 -1.85 6.14 -8.78
N ARG A 82 -2.75 6.64 -9.63
CA ARG A 82 -2.52 6.85 -11.07
C ARG A 82 -2.11 8.28 -11.41
N GLY A 83 -2.40 9.23 -10.53
CA GLY A 83 -2.38 10.66 -10.86
C GLY A 83 -3.65 11.06 -11.62
N VAL A 84 -3.69 12.33 -12.02
CA VAL A 84 -4.84 12.92 -12.70
C VAL A 84 -4.38 13.91 -13.77
N TYR A 85 -5.08 13.93 -14.90
CA TYR A 85 -4.87 14.93 -15.94
C TYR A 85 -5.82 16.12 -15.71
N VAL A 86 -5.29 17.33 -15.72
CA VAL A 86 -6.04 18.55 -15.41
C VAL A 86 -5.92 19.52 -16.57
N ASP A 87 -7.06 19.85 -17.17
CA ASP A 87 -7.20 20.90 -18.18
C ASP A 87 -7.89 22.10 -17.54
N ALA A 88 -7.35 23.30 -17.75
CA ALA A 88 -7.92 24.54 -17.24
C ALA A 88 -8.13 25.54 -18.37
N TYR A 89 -9.34 26.06 -18.50
CA TYR A 89 -9.70 27.09 -19.47
C TYR A 89 -10.15 28.36 -18.74
N MET A 90 -9.40 29.44 -18.93
CA MET A 90 -9.71 30.75 -18.38
C MET A 90 -10.08 31.74 -19.49
N LYS A 91 -11.21 32.43 -19.32
CA LYS A 91 -11.63 33.53 -20.19
C LYS A 91 -11.55 34.86 -19.43
N ALA A 92 -10.57 35.68 -19.76
CA ALA A 92 -10.41 37.03 -19.21
C ALA A 92 -10.92 38.11 -20.19
N GLY A 93 -11.62 39.12 -19.69
CA GLY A 93 -12.09 40.27 -20.47
C GLY A 93 -12.11 41.55 -19.64
N ARG A 94 -11.67 42.67 -20.24
CA ARG A 94 -11.54 44.01 -19.60
C ARG A 94 -10.82 43.99 -18.23
N GLY A 95 -9.75 43.21 -18.10
CA GLY A 95 -8.95 43.17 -16.86
C GLY A 95 -9.55 42.35 -15.72
N SER A 96 -10.65 41.62 -15.94
CA SER A 96 -11.24 40.67 -14.99
C SER A 96 -11.36 39.26 -15.60
N VAL A 97 -11.24 38.22 -14.76
CA VAL A 97 -11.53 36.83 -15.14
C VAL A 97 -13.04 36.65 -15.11
N ASN A 98 -13.65 36.35 -16.25
CA ASN A 98 -15.11 36.24 -16.37
C ASN A 98 -15.60 34.79 -16.24
N GLN A 99 -14.77 33.81 -16.61
CA GLN A 99 -15.08 32.39 -16.48
C GLN A 99 -13.78 31.59 -16.35
N ASP A 100 -13.78 30.63 -15.44
CA ASP A 100 -12.73 29.62 -15.28
C ASP A 100 -13.40 28.24 -15.25
N GLU A 101 -12.87 27.29 -16.00
CA GLU A 101 -13.35 25.91 -16.06
C GLU A 101 -12.16 24.96 -15.92
N VAL A 102 -12.21 24.11 -14.90
CA VAL A 102 -11.17 23.11 -14.63
C VAL A 102 -11.76 21.72 -14.78
N GLN A 103 -11.28 20.97 -15.78
CA GLN A 103 -11.68 19.61 -16.08
C GLN A 103 -10.59 18.62 -15.69
N VAL A 104 -11.01 17.52 -15.08
CA VAL A 104 -10.13 16.60 -14.37
C VAL A 104 -10.46 15.17 -14.82
N HIS A 105 -9.49 14.47 -15.39
CA HIS A 105 -9.71 13.15 -16.01
C HIS A 105 -8.71 12.11 -15.49
N THR A 106 -9.23 10.95 -15.04
CA THR A 106 -8.41 9.79 -14.66
C THR A 106 -9.08 8.49 -15.10
N GLN A 107 -8.29 7.56 -15.66
CA GLN A 107 -8.74 6.20 -15.97
C GLN A 107 -7.77 5.18 -15.36
N SER A 108 -8.30 4.27 -14.53
CA SER A 108 -7.52 3.22 -13.87
C SER A 108 -8.38 2.03 -13.47
N TRP A 109 -7.75 0.88 -13.33
CA TRP A 109 -8.36 -0.35 -12.80
C TRP A 109 -7.76 -0.67 -11.44
N LEU A 110 -8.55 -0.52 -10.37
CA LEU A 110 -8.13 -0.90 -9.02
C LEU A 110 -8.58 -2.34 -8.71
N ARG A 111 -7.65 -3.14 -8.17
CA ARG A 111 -7.91 -4.50 -7.68
C ARG A 111 -7.35 -4.63 -6.27
N GLY A 112 -8.10 -5.29 -5.40
CA GLY A 112 -7.68 -5.53 -4.01
C GLY A 112 -7.85 -4.32 -3.08
N THR A 113 -8.76 -3.41 -3.39
CA THR A 113 -9.18 -2.36 -2.43
C THR A 113 -10.13 -2.96 -1.41
N GLU A 114 -9.86 -2.70 -0.14
CA GLU A 114 -10.64 -3.12 1.02
C GLU A 114 -11.40 -1.89 1.57
N VAL A 115 -12.72 -2.04 1.80
CA VAL A 115 -13.50 -1.08 2.57
C VAL A 115 -13.34 -1.44 4.03
N MET A 116 -12.66 -0.60 4.80
CA MET A 116 -12.29 -0.87 6.18
C MET A 116 -13.43 -0.57 7.15
N ASP A 117 -14.06 0.59 6.96
CA ASP A 117 -15.10 1.09 7.86
C ASP A 117 -16.01 2.08 7.12
N ILE A 118 -17.26 2.12 7.53
CA ILE A 118 -18.26 3.08 7.07
C ILE A 118 -18.91 3.69 8.32
N THR A 119 -18.65 4.97 8.53
CA THR A 119 -19.18 5.71 9.68
C THR A 119 -20.20 6.73 9.19
N GLN A 120 -21.41 6.65 9.72
CA GLN A 120 -22.41 7.70 9.54
C GLN A 120 -22.17 8.79 10.59
N GLY A 121 -21.85 9.99 10.12
CA GLY A 121 -21.68 11.18 10.93
C GLY A 121 -23.00 11.91 11.14
N GLU A 122 -22.90 13.04 11.85
CA GLU A 122 -24.02 13.95 12.03
C GLU A 122 -24.34 14.67 10.70
N TYR A 123 -25.57 15.17 10.56
CA TYR A 123 -26.04 15.90 9.37
C TYR A 123 -26.10 15.08 8.07
N GLY A 124 -26.23 13.75 8.16
CA GLY A 124 -26.37 12.87 6.99
C GLY A 124 -25.08 12.70 6.18
N ILE A 125 -23.92 13.02 6.76
CA ILE A 125 -22.62 12.82 6.12
C ILE A 125 -22.13 11.41 6.46
N THR A 126 -21.88 10.60 5.44
CA THR A 126 -21.27 9.28 5.60
C THR A 126 -19.80 9.31 5.17
N LEU A 127 -18.93 8.69 5.96
CA LEU A 127 -17.50 8.54 5.70
C LEU A 127 -17.18 7.08 5.44
N ALA A 128 -16.47 6.80 4.35
CA ALA A 128 -15.99 5.45 4.03
C ALA A 128 -14.46 5.44 4.03
N ARG A 129 -13.85 4.63 4.90
CA ARG A 129 -12.39 4.44 4.92
C ARG A 129 -12.02 3.29 4.02
N LEU A 130 -11.22 3.56 2.99
CA LEU A 130 -10.74 2.55 2.05
C LEU A 130 -9.23 2.38 2.17
N ARG A 131 -8.77 1.15 1.94
CA ARG A 131 -7.36 0.78 1.95
C ARG A 131 -7.02 -0.02 0.70
N LEU A 132 -5.89 0.28 0.09
CA LEU A 132 -5.33 -0.50 -1.02
C LEU A 132 -3.91 -0.92 -0.67
N ARG A 133 -3.62 -2.22 -0.76
CA ARG A 133 -2.29 -2.77 -0.49
C ARG A 133 -1.70 -3.31 -1.79
N ILE A 134 -0.60 -2.72 -2.24
CA ILE A 134 0.08 -3.12 -3.47
C ILE A 134 1.41 -3.77 -3.11
N ASN A 135 1.58 -5.04 -3.48
CA ASN A 135 2.85 -5.73 -3.37
C ASN A 135 3.65 -5.57 -4.68
N PHE A 136 4.76 -4.86 -4.63
CA PHE A 136 5.61 -4.58 -5.79
C PHE A 136 6.58 -5.73 -6.15
N SER A 137 6.45 -6.90 -5.51
CA SER A 137 7.37 -8.03 -5.72
C SER A 137 7.24 -8.73 -7.10
N LYS A 138 6.24 -8.38 -7.93
CA LYS A 138 6.04 -9.03 -9.23
C LYS A 138 6.97 -8.44 -10.31
N LYS A 139 7.93 -9.24 -10.78
CA LYS A 139 8.68 -8.99 -12.04
C LYS A 139 7.66 -8.80 -13.18
N GLY A 140 7.69 -7.64 -13.85
CA GLY A 140 6.82 -7.31 -14.99
C GLY A 140 5.75 -6.24 -14.73
N MET A 141 5.68 -5.65 -13.53
CA MET A 141 4.79 -4.50 -13.28
C MET A 141 5.43 -3.22 -13.85
N VAL A 142 4.96 -2.77 -15.01
CA VAL A 142 5.35 -1.47 -15.59
C VAL A 142 4.61 -0.37 -14.85
N TRP A 143 5.33 0.31 -13.94
CA TRP A 143 4.85 1.50 -13.26
C TRP A 143 5.15 2.73 -14.14
N TRP A 144 4.13 3.54 -14.41
CA TRP A 144 4.21 4.75 -15.24
C TRP A 144 4.51 5.98 -14.35
N PRO A 145 5.27 7.01 -14.79
CA PRO A 145 5.97 7.17 -16.05
C PRO A 145 7.43 6.72 -15.87
N VAL A 146 7.77 5.48 -16.22
CA VAL A 146 9.14 5.31 -16.70
C VAL A 146 9.17 6.06 -18.02
N GLY A 147 9.90 7.19 -18.04
CA GLY A 147 10.22 7.85 -19.30
C GLY A 147 10.67 6.79 -20.29
N ILE A 148 10.31 6.98 -21.55
CA ILE A 148 10.86 6.22 -22.67
C ILE A 148 12.38 6.45 -22.62
N ALA A 149 13.09 5.71 -21.79
CA ALA A 149 14.50 5.47 -21.94
C ALA A 149 14.59 4.49 -23.11
N GLY A 150 14.39 5.03 -24.31
CA GLY A 150 15.02 4.49 -25.48
C GLY A 150 16.52 4.48 -25.21
N ASN A 151 17.11 3.32 -25.45
CA ASN A 151 18.50 3.01 -25.74
C ASN A 151 18.56 1.48 -25.63
N GLY A 152 18.70 0.70 -26.70
CA GLY A 152 19.33 0.90 -27.98
C GLY A 152 19.89 -0.47 -28.33
#